data_AF-A0A1G9J8Y4-F1
#
_entry.id   AF-A0A1G9J8Y4-F1
#
_cell.length_a   1.000
_cell.length_b   1.000
_cell.length_c   1.000
_cell.angle_alpha   90.00
_cell.angle_beta   90.00
_cell.angle_gamma   90.00
#
_symmetry.space_group_name_H-M   'P 1'
#
loop_
_entity.id
_entity.type
_entity.pdbx_description
1 polymer ?
#
loop_
_entity_poly.entity_id
_entity_poly.type
_entity_poly.pdbx_seq_one_letter_code
_entity_poly.pdbx_strand_id
1 'polypeptide(L)'
;MVAASEVVTGEHWDALMSWIISGVVQDFFEKEGVEGNPFGRIALARLDELSSLFTGDPPSVLRELIGYGEVAEMAELAKRLTPDQVRKVIVAEVERRAVVAVDPVILHEYVVDLQGRRGLIVQHQASGLRAHFGYSNNPGFVFSKPSSIGSIDPDRPDEPEVPGGSQGWSAYTGLGIGGRLYRYGAEMLPEYRWRSTAGPDAARALRRRLHREAPWRWHSAECSCHPVWTELTELTAASTPHELTAGPSIGG
;
A
#
# COMPACT_ATOMS: atom_id res chain seq x y z
N MET A 1 3.63 -32.14 34.47
CA MET A 1 2.20 -32.34 34.17
C MET A 1 1.43 -31.18 34.80
N VAL A 2 1.32 -30.07 34.05
CA VAL A 2 0.29 -29.04 34.18
C VAL A 2 -0.17 -28.81 32.75
N ALA A 3 -1.43 -29.15 32.52
CA ALA A 3 -2.13 -28.95 31.26
C ALA A 3 -2.53 -27.47 31.14
N ALA A 4 -2.27 -26.91 29.97
CA ALA A 4 -3.05 -25.84 29.39
C ALA A 4 -2.85 -25.93 27.88
N SER A 5 -3.47 -26.93 27.24
CA SER A 5 -3.81 -26.75 25.83
C SER A 5 -4.81 -25.63 25.82
N GLU A 6 -4.35 -24.40 25.55
CA GLU A 6 -5.27 -23.31 25.26
C GLU A 6 -6.22 -23.82 24.19
N VAL A 7 -7.52 -23.74 24.48
CA VAL A 7 -8.54 -24.18 23.54
C VAL A 7 -8.43 -23.25 22.34
N VAL A 8 -7.79 -23.71 21.28
CA VAL A 8 -7.67 -22.98 20.03
C VAL A 8 -9.09 -22.75 19.51
N THR A 9 -9.55 -21.50 19.60
CA THR A 9 -10.91 -21.12 19.20
C THR A 9 -11.05 -21.10 17.68
N GLY A 10 -12.27 -21.12 17.16
CA GLY A 10 -12.52 -20.94 15.72
C GLY A 10 -11.90 -19.63 15.19
N GLU A 11 -11.97 -18.56 15.98
CA GLU A 11 -11.39 -17.26 15.63
C GLU A 11 -9.86 -17.29 15.52
N HIS A 12 -9.18 -18.07 16.37
CA HIS A 12 -7.74 -18.25 16.27
C HIS A 12 -7.36 -18.93 14.94
N TRP A 13 -8.09 -19.97 14.56
CA TRP A 13 -7.87 -20.66 13.28
C TRP A 13 -8.13 -19.75 12.08
N ASP A 14 -9.18 -18.93 12.13
CA ASP A 14 -9.49 -17.99 11.05
C ASP A 14 -8.41 -16.92 10.90
N ALA A 15 -7.90 -16.37 12.01
CA ALA A 15 -6.79 -15.43 12.01
C ALA A 15 -5.51 -16.06 11.44
N LEU A 16 -5.19 -17.29 11.86
CA LEU A 16 -4.01 -18.02 11.38
C LEU A 16 -4.11 -18.33 9.88
N MET A 17 -5.26 -18.81 9.40
CA MET A 17 -5.48 -19.05 7.98
C MET A 17 -5.37 -17.76 7.16
N SER A 18 -5.98 -16.67 7.62
CA SER A 18 -5.89 -15.36 6.97
C SER A 18 -4.44 -14.88 6.86
N TRP A 19 -3.65 -15.02 7.93
CA TRP A 19 -2.24 -14.65 7.93
C TRP A 19 -1.41 -15.47 6.93
N ILE A 20 -1.55 -16.79 6.92
CA ILE A 20 -0.81 -17.69 6.02
C ILE A 20 -1.19 -17.43 4.56
N ILE A 21 -2.49 -17.35 4.28
CA ILE A 21 -2.98 -17.09 2.94
C ILE A 21 -2.48 -15.72 2.45
N SER A 22 -2.48 -14.72 3.32
CA SER A 22 -1.92 -13.40 3.02
C SER A 22 -0.46 -13.45 2.64
N GLY A 23 0.37 -14.20 3.37
CA GLY A 23 1.79 -14.38 3.06
C GLY A 23 2.02 -15.05 1.71
N VAL A 24 1.39 -16.21 1.47
CA VAL A 24 1.55 -16.95 0.20
C VAL A 24 1.11 -16.12 -1.00
N VAL A 25 -0.03 -15.42 -0.89
CA VAL A 25 -0.55 -14.59 -1.97
C VAL A 25 0.38 -13.40 -2.24
N GLN A 26 0.91 -12.75 -1.20
CA GLN A 26 1.89 -11.68 -1.34
C GLN A 26 3.15 -12.17 -2.07
N ASP A 27 3.76 -13.25 -1.60
CA ASP A 27 4.95 -13.85 -2.20
C ASP A 27 4.74 -14.25 -3.66
N PHE A 28 3.58 -14.80 -3.98
CA PHE A 28 3.21 -15.19 -5.34
C PHE A 28 3.22 -13.99 -6.29
N PHE A 29 2.55 -12.90 -5.91
CA PHE A 29 2.49 -11.70 -6.73
C PHE A 29 3.84 -10.96 -6.81
N GLU A 30 4.63 -10.96 -5.73
CA GLU A 30 5.99 -10.40 -5.74
C GLU A 30 6.91 -11.14 -6.71
N LYS A 31 6.87 -12.48 -6.72
CA LYS A 31 7.66 -13.31 -7.65
C LYS A 31 7.29 -13.08 -9.11
N GLU A 32 6.04 -12.72 -9.38
CA GLU A 32 5.58 -12.37 -10.72
C GLU A 32 5.78 -10.90 -11.09
N GLY A 33 6.35 -10.09 -10.19
CA GLY A 33 6.58 -8.66 -10.44
C GLY A 33 5.28 -7.85 -10.55
N VAL A 34 4.19 -8.32 -9.94
CA VAL A 34 2.94 -7.58 -9.89
C VAL A 34 3.07 -6.44 -8.88
N GLU A 35 3.01 -5.20 -9.38
CA GLU A 35 3.02 -4.01 -8.54
C GLU A 35 1.66 -3.75 -7.87
N GLY A 36 1.66 -3.51 -6.56
CA GLY A 36 0.49 -3.01 -5.82
C GLY A 36 -0.06 -3.99 -4.78
N ASN A 37 -1.34 -3.82 -4.41
CA ASN A 37 -1.99 -4.70 -3.45
C ASN A 37 -2.33 -6.03 -4.11
N PRO A 38 -1.89 -7.19 -3.59
CA PRO A 38 -2.31 -8.45 -4.15
C PRO A 38 -3.79 -8.74 -3.86
N PHE A 39 -4.33 -8.26 -2.74
CA PHE A 39 -5.74 -8.40 -2.35
C PHE A 39 -6.62 -7.29 -2.96
N GLY A 40 -6.50 -7.11 -4.27
CA GLY A 40 -7.37 -6.27 -5.08
C GLY A 40 -8.16 -7.08 -6.12
N ARG A 41 -8.60 -6.41 -7.19
CA ARG A 41 -9.30 -7.08 -8.32
C ARG A 41 -8.45 -8.19 -8.96
N ILE A 42 -7.12 -8.09 -8.90
CA ILE A 42 -6.23 -9.08 -9.49
C ILE A 42 -6.27 -10.43 -8.76
N ALA A 43 -6.39 -10.45 -7.43
CA ALA A 43 -6.60 -11.70 -6.69
C ALA A 43 -7.92 -12.38 -7.07
N LEU A 44 -9.00 -11.60 -7.24
CA LEU A 44 -10.28 -12.16 -7.67
C LEU A 44 -10.20 -12.76 -9.08
N ALA A 45 -9.48 -12.09 -9.99
CA ALA A 45 -9.28 -12.58 -11.36
C ALA A 45 -8.42 -13.85 -11.43
N ARG A 46 -7.60 -14.11 -10.40
CA ARG A 46 -6.67 -15.25 -10.32
C ARG A 46 -7.02 -16.21 -9.19
N LEU A 47 -8.27 -16.18 -8.74
CA LEU A 47 -8.71 -16.89 -7.54
C LEU A 47 -8.49 -18.41 -7.65
N ASP A 48 -8.74 -18.98 -8.82
CA ASP A 48 -8.52 -20.40 -9.10
C ASP A 48 -7.03 -20.76 -8.96
N GLU A 49 -6.15 -19.97 -9.59
CA GLU A 49 -4.71 -20.14 -9.54
C GLU A 49 -4.17 -20.02 -8.11
N LEU A 50 -4.55 -18.96 -7.39
CA LEU A 50 -4.17 -18.76 -5.99
C LEU A 50 -4.64 -19.89 -5.09
N SER A 51 -5.87 -20.39 -5.29
CA SER A 51 -6.39 -21.53 -4.51
C SER A 51 -5.66 -22.84 -4.80
N SER A 52 -5.12 -22.99 -6.02
CA SER A 52 -4.35 -24.19 -6.41
C SER A 52 -2.99 -24.28 -5.71
N LEU A 53 -2.41 -23.14 -5.28
CA LEU A 53 -1.16 -23.08 -4.52
C LEU A 53 -1.23 -23.84 -3.18
N PHE A 54 -2.44 -24.12 -2.70
CA PHE A 54 -2.70 -24.80 -1.44
C PHE A 54 -3.12 -26.26 -1.64
N THR A 55 -2.98 -26.80 -2.86
CA THR A 55 -3.20 -28.22 -3.13
C THR A 55 -1.90 -29.02 -3.03
N GLY A 56 -1.94 -30.21 -2.44
CA GLY A 56 -0.79 -31.12 -2.33
C GLY A 56 -0.15 -31.19 -0.94
N ASP A 57 0.97 -31.93 -0.86
CA ASP A 57 1.80 -32.09 0.34
C ASP A 57 2.39 -30.74 0.75
N PRO A 58 2.45 -30.38 2.06
CA PRO A 58 2.17 -29.03 2.53
C PRO A 58 2.96 -27.96 1.75
N PRO A 59 2.29 -26.87 1.33
CA PRO A 59 2.92 -25.75 0.63
C PRO A 59 4.27 -25.41 1.25
N SER A 60 5.26 -25.05 0.45
CA SER A 60 6.62 -24.74 0.94
C SER A 60 6.62 -23.72 2.09
N VAL A 61 5.66 -22.78 2.09
CA VAL A 61 5.41 -21.83 3.19
C VAL A 61 5.00 -22.52 4.50
N LEU A 62 4.14 -23.54 4.45
CA LEU A 62 3.83 -24.32 5.64
C LEU A 62 5.06 -25.09 6.12
N ARG A 63 5.96 -25.54 5.24
CA ARG A 63 7.21 -26.22 5.67
C ARG A 63 8.14 -25.29 6.45
N GLU A 64 8.23 -24.03 6.05
CA GLU A 64 8.99 -23.01 6.78
C GLU A 64 8.35 -22.75 8.16
N LEU A 65 7.03 -22.69 8.24
CA LEU A 65 6.29 -22.51 9.50
C LEU A 65 6.31 -23.75 10.41
N ILE A 66 6.29 -24.95 9.84
CA ILE A 66 6.42 -26.24 10.54
C ILE A 66 7.77 -26.32 11.26
N GLY A 67 8.81 -25.64 10.77
CA GLY A 67 10.10 -25.52 11.47
C GLY A 67 10.02 -24.77 12.81
N TYR A 68 8.95 -24.01 13.04
CA TYR A 68 8.75 -23.16 14.21
C TYR A 68 7.54 -23.54 15.10
N GLY A 69 6.69 -24.50 14.69
CA GLY A 69 5.45 -24.86 15.40
C GLY A 69 5.35 -26.34 15.80
N GLU A 70 4.37 -26.67 16.66
CA GLU A 70 4.07 -28.06 16.99
C GLU A 70 3.44 -28.78 15.78
N VAL A 71 3.99 -29.93 15.39
CA VAL A 71 3.61 -30.73 14.22
C VAL A 71 2.09 -31.02 14.16
N ALA A 72 1.42 -31.10 15.31
CA ALA A 72 -0.01 -31.38 15.41
C ALA A 72 -0.90 -30.21 14.94
N GLU A 73 -0.57 -28.97 15.31
CA GLU A 73 -1.33 -27.77 14.87
C GLU A 73 -1.21 -27.57 13.36
N MET A 74 -0.03 -27.84 12.81
CA MET A 74 0.23 -27.74 11.38
C MET A 74 -0.51 -28.81 10.56
N ALA A 75 -0.65 -30.03 11.10
CA ALA A 75 -1.45 -31.07 10.47
C ALA A 75 -2.95 -30.72 10.44
N GLU A 76 -3.46 -30.08 11.49
CA GLU A 76 -4.85 -29.65 11.57
C GLU A 76 -5.12 -28.45 10.66
N LEU A 77 -4.19 -27.50 10.61
CA LEU A 77 -4.20 -26.38 9.68
C LEU A 77 -4.20 -26.85 8.21
N ALA A 78 -3.38 -27.85 7.87
CA ALA A 78 -3.33 -28.41 6.52
C ALA A 78 -4.67 -29.01 6.08
N LYS A 79 -5.43 -29.64 6.99
CA LYS A 79 -6.80 -30.12 6.69
C LYS A 79 -7.79 -28.99 6.42
N ARG A 80 -7.55 -27.80 6.99
CA ARG A 80 -8.43 -26.64 6.89
C ARG A 80 -8.15 -25.78 5.66
N LEU A 81 -6.91 -25.77 5.17
CA LEU A 81 -6.47 -25.04 3.97
C LEU A 81 -6.91 -25.73 2.65
N THR A 82 -8.21 -26.03 2.53
CA THR A 82 -8.77 -26.53 1.28
C THR A 82 -8.90 -25.40 0.25
N PRO A 83 -8.93 -25.69 -1.07
CA PRO A 83 -9.12 -24.66 -2.08
C PRO A 83 -10.36 -23.79 -1.84
N ASP A 84 -11.48 -24.39 -1.45
CA ASP A 84 -12.71 -23.64 -1.16
C ASP A 84 -12.56 -22.71 0.03
N GLN A 85 -11.85 -23.15 1.09
CA GLN A 85 -11.60 -22.31 2.25
C GLN A 85 -10.64 -21.17 1.91
N VAL A 86 -9.59 -21.44 1.14
CA VAL A 86 -8.66 -20.41 0.65
C VAL A 86 -9.40 -19.37 -0.18
N ARG A 87 -10.29 -19.79 -1.07
CA ARG A 87 -11.12 -18.87 -1.87
C ARG A 87 -11.97 -17.97 -0.99
N LYS A 88 -12.67 -18.54 0.00
CA LYS A 88 -13.48 -17.77 0.95
C LYS A 88 -12.65 -16.73 1.69
N VAL A 89 -11.46 -17.11 2.18
CA VAL A 89 -10.57 -16.19 2.89
C VAL A 89 -10.06 -15.07 1.96
N ILE A 90 -9.65 -15.39 0.73
CA ILE A 90 -9.20 -14.38 -0.24
C ILE A 90 -10.33 -13.39 -0.55
N VAL A 91 -11.55 -13.87 -0.83
CA VAL A 91 -12.71 -13.02 -1.11
C VAL A 91 -13.02 -12.13 0.09
N ALA A 92 -13.11 -12.70 1.29
CA ALA A 92 -13.38 -11.95 2.51
C ALA A 92 -12.29 -10.89 2.77
N GLU A 93 -11.03 -11.20 2.49
CA GLU A 93 -9.92 -10.26 2.67
C GLU A 93 -9.95 -9.12 1.65
N VAL A 94 -10.28 -9.41 0.38
CA VAL A 94 -10.51 -8.39 -0.65
C VAL A 94 -11.66 -7.47 -0.25
N GLU A 95 -12.78 -8.02 0.22
CA GLU A 95 -13.95 -7.26 0.66
C GLU A 95 -13.62 -6.39 1.89
N ARG A 96 -12.98 -6.96 2.90
CA ARG A 96 -12.56 -6.25 4.12
C ARG A 96 -11.65 -5.07 3.79
N ARG A 97 -10.66 -5.27 2.92
CA ARG A 97 -9.77 -4.19 2.47
C ARG A 97 -10.49 -3.16 1.60
N ALA A 98 -11.46 -3.58 0.78
CA ALA A 98 -12.25 -2.65 -0.01
C ALA A 98 -13.09 -1.71 0.86
N VAL A 99 -13.68 -2.22 1.96
CA VAL A 99 -14.41 -1.39 2.94
C VAL A 99 -13.50 -0.32 3.54
N VAL A 100 -12.31 -0.71 4.02
CA VAL A 100 -11.32 0.25 4.51
C VAL A 100 -10.95 1.23 3.40
N ALA A 101 -10.69 0.72 2.20
CA ALA A 101 -10.24 1.54 1.09
C ALA A 101 -11.31 2.50 0.55
N VAL A 102 -12.58 2.42 0.92
CA VAL A 102 -13.61 3.41 0.54
C VAL A 102 -13.96 4.38 1.65
N ASP A 103 -13.37 4.23 2.84
CA ASP A 103 -13.57 5.18 3.94
C ASP A 103 -13.21 6.62 3.47
N PRO A 104 -14.14 7.58 3.63
CA PRO A 104 -13.93 8.95 3.15
C PRO A 104 -13.12 9.79 4.14
N VAL A 105 -12.89 9.35 5.37
CA VAL A 105 -12.33 10.19 6.43
C VAL A 105 -10.82 10.37 6.24
N ILE A 106 -10.45 11.63 6.00
CA ILE A 106 -9.06 12.08 5.94
C ILE A 106 -8.85 13.12 7.04
N LEU A 107 -7.97 12.78 7.98
CA LEU A 107 -7.45 13.68 9.00
C LEU A 107 -6.34 14.53 8.40
N HIS A 108 -6.13 15.72 8.96
CA HIS A 108 -4.99 16.56 8.58
C HIS A 108 -4.45 17.35 9.75
N GLU A 109 -3.16 17.66 9.69
CA GLU A 109 -2.47 18.50 10.67
C GLU A 109 -1.41 19.37 9.98
N TYR A 110 -1.42 20.66 10.29
CA TYR A 110 -0.35 21.57 9.89
C TYR A 110 0.81 21.46 10.85
N VAL A 111 1.99 21.19 10.32
CA VAL A 111 3.22 20.99 11.10
C VAL A 111 4.29 21.99 10.68
N VAL A 112 5.23 22.24 11.59
CA VAL A 112 6.45 22.98 11.31
C VAL A 112 7.60 22.09 11.77
N ASP A 113 8.52 21.76 10.87
CA ASP A 113 9.67 20.94 11.25
C ASP A 113 10.70 21.73 12.05
N LEU A 114 11.71 21.03 12.58
CA LEU A 114 12.78 21.63 13.39
C LEU A 114 13.60 22.69 12.62
N GLN A 115 13.51 22.71 11.29
CA GLN A 115 14.16 23.70 10.42
C GLN A 115 13.21 24.86 10.07
N GLY A 116 12.04 24.94 10.70
CA GLY A 116 11.04 25.98 10.45
C GLY A 116 10.27 25.81 9.15
N ARG A 117 10.41 24.68 8.45
CA ARG A 117 9.71 24.42 7.20
C ARG A 117 8.27 24.02 7.49
N ARG A 118 7.34 24.69 6.82
CA ARG A 118 5.91 24.40 6.91
C ARG A 118 5.59 23.08 6.21
N GLY A 119 4.73 22.30 6.85
CA GLY A 119 4.26 21.02 6.37
C GLY A 119 2.78 20.80 6.63
N LEU A 120 2.18 19.90 5.86
CA LEU A 120 0.83 19.39 6.05
C LEU A 120 0.90 17.88 6.02
N ILE A 121 0.52 17.24 7.13
CA ILE A 121 0.32 15.80 7.20
C ILE A 121 -1.15 15.55 6.91
N VAL A 122 -1.43 14.58 6.03
CA VAL A 122 -2.76 14.05 5.79
C VAL A 122 -2.76 12.56 6.08
N GLN A 123 -3.80 12.06 6.73
CA GLN A 123 -3.91 10.68 7.16
C GLN A 123 -5.29 10.12 6.84
N HIS A 124 -5.33 8.96 6.21
CA HIS A 124 -6.56 8.22 5.99
C HIS A 124 -6.87 7.43 7.26
N GLN A 125 -7.98 7.75 7.94
CA GLN A 125 -8.25 7.28 9.30
C GLN A 125 -8.27 5.74 9.38
N ALA A 126 -9.10 5.10 8.54
CA ALA A 126 -9.33 3.66 8.60
C ALA A 126 -8.12 2.80 8.19
N SER A 127 -7.20 3.31 7.37
CA SER A 127 -6.00 2.55 6.96
C SER A 127 -4.71 2.99 7.65
N GLY A 128 -4.69 4.16 8.27
CA GLY A 128 -3.47 4.78 8.80
C GLY A 128 -2.47 5.21 7.74
N LEU A 129 -2.81 5.15 6.44
CA LEU A 129 -1.92 5.64 5.37
C LEU A 129 -1.77 7.16 5.45
N ARG A 130 -0.55 7.65 5.27
CA ARG A 130 -0.21 9.05 5.46
C ARG A 130 0.54 9.62 4.27
N ALA A 131 0.40 10.92 4.06
CA ALA A 131 1.24 11.70 3.17
C ALA A 131 1.65 13.01 3.86
N HIS A 132 2.89 13.43 3.63
CA HIS A 132 3.41 14.70 4.11
C HIS A 132 3.74 15.59 2.91
N PHE A 133 3.18 16.80 2.95
CA PHE A 133 3.39 17.88 2.01
C PHE A 133 4.26 18.94 2.67
N GLY A 134 5.53 19.05 2.26
CA GLY A 134 6.40 20.13 2.71
C GLY A 134 6.37 21.31 1.74
N TYR A 135 6.09 22.51 2.25
CA TYR A 135 5.86 23.70 1.43
C TYR A 135 6.51 24.94 2.04
N SER A 136 7.80 25.13 1.76
CA SER A 136 8.48 26.42 2.04
C SER A 136 8.76 27.21 0.77
N ASN A 137 8.65 26.57 -0.39
CA ASN A 137 8.83 27.11 -1.72
C ASN A 137 7.75 26.55 -2.65
N ASN A 138 7.58 27.15 -3.83
CA ASN A 138 6.78 26.58 -4.91
C ASN A 138 7.72 26.21 -6.08
N PRO A 139 7.83 24.93 -6.48
CA PRO A 139 7.06 23.77 -6.00
C PRO A 139 7.45 23.28 -4.59
N GLY A 140 6.44 22.83 -3.86
CA GLY A 140 6.60 22.04 -2.63
C GLY A 140 6.94 20.58 -2.94
N PHE A 141 7.16 19.78 -1.90
CA PHE A 141 7.44 18.35 -2.03
C PHE A 141 6.38 17.50 -1.32
N VAL A 142 6.12 16.31 -1.86
CA VAL A 142 5.20 15.32 -1.27
C VAL A 142 5.86 13.95 -1.14
N PHE A 143 5.64 13.27 -0.03
CA PHE A 143 6.05 11.87 0.17
C PHE A 143 5.07 11.13 1.10
N SER A 144 5.02 9.79 0.99
CA SER A 144 4.06 8.94 1.71
C SER A 144 4.72 7.83 2.52
N LYS A 145 6.01 7.95 2.87
CA LYS A 145 6.73 6.88 3.57
C LYS A 145 6.27 6.83 5.04
N PRO A 146 5.57 5.77 5.50
CA PRO A 146 4.90 5.79 6.80
C PRO A 146 5.87 5.78 7.98
N SER A 147 7.01 5.08 7.86
CA SER A 147 8.09 5.09 8.86
C SER A 147 8.66 6.47 9.17
N SER A 148 8.40 7.46 8.32
CA SER A 148 8.95 8.82 8.40
C SER A 148 7.88 9.87 8.73
N ILE A 149 6.63 9.46 8.95
CA ILE A 149 5.49 10.36 9.21
C ILE A 149 4.72 9.77 10.37
N GLY A 150 4.80 10.38 11.57
CA GLY A 150 4.06 9.89 12.74
C GLY A 150 2.55 9.94 12.54
N SER A 151 1.82 9.09 13.27
CA SER A 151 0.35 9.13 13.25
C SER A 151 -0.16 10.43 13.86
N ILE A 152 -1.15 11.04 13.19
CA ILE A 152 -1.91 12.19 13.72
C ILE A 152 -3.27 11.77 14.29
N ASP A 153 -3.57 10.47 14.24
CA ASP A 153 -4.79 9.89 14.81
C ASP A 153 -4.50 9.40 16.23
N PRO A 154 -5.09 10.01 17.28
CA PRO A 154 -4.87 9.59 18.66
C PRO A 154 -5.43 8.19 18.94
N ASP A 155 -6.44 7.75 18.19
CA ASP A 155 -7.06 6.43 18.34
C ASP A 155 -6.25 5.34 17.61
N ARG A 156 -5.24 5.75 16.83
CA ARG A 156 -4.34 4.86 16.09
C ARG A 156 -2.89 5.36 16.19
N PRO A 157 -2.25 5.24 17.37
CA PRO A 157 -0.85 5.59 17.52
C PRO A 157 0.03 4.72 16.62
N ASP A 158 1.28 5.13 16.41
CA ASP A 158 2.24 4.33 15.66
C ASP A 158 2.49 2.99 16.38
N GLU A 159 2.17 1.90 15.69
CA GLU A 159 2.62 0.58 16.10
C GLU A 159 4.11 0.43 15.75
N PRO A 160 4.94 -0.16 16.62
CA PRO A 160 6.34 -0.38 16.33
C PRO A 160 6.49 -1.24 15.06
N GLU A 161 7.30 -0.77 14.10
CA GLU A 161 7.61 -1.53 12.89
C GLU A 161 8.21 -2.89 13.27
N VAL A 162 7.48 -3.98 12.99
CA VAL A 162 8.00 -5.33 13.22
C VAL A 162 9.03 -5.65 12.14
N PRO A 163 10.27 -6.05 12.47
CA PRO A 163 11.24 -6.47 11.47
C PRO A 163 10.71 -7.67 10.67
N GLY A 164 10.52 -7.47 9.36
CA GLY A 164 9.91 -8.49 8.47
C GLY A 164 8.38 -8.58 8.51
N GLY A 165 7.69 -7.70 9.26
CA GLY A 165 6.23 -7.71 9.39
C GLY A 165 5.57 -6.63 8.53
N SER A 166 4.78 -7.05 7.54
CA SER A 166 3.97 -6.23 6.62
C SER A 166 2.68 -5.67 7.23
N GLN A 167 2.57 -5.55 8.55
CA GLN A 167 1.31 -5.16 9.16
C GLN A 167 1.24 -3.65 9.39
N GLY A 168 0.22 -3.05 8.79
CA GLY A 168 -0.11 -1.64 8.90
C GLY A 168 -0.47 -1.05 7.54
N TRP A 169 0.54 -0.57 6.81
CA TRP A 169 0.33 0.30 5.66
C TRP A 169 0.44 -0.39 4.28
N SER A 170 1.38 -1.34 4.12
CA SER A 170 1.61 -2.03 2.83
C SER A 170 0.39 -2.84 2.41
N ALA A 171 -0.35 -3.37 3.40
CA ALA A 171 -1.64 -4.04 3.24
C ALA A 171 -2.71 -3.19 2.55
N TYR A 172 -2.55 -1.86 2.43
CA TYR A 172 -3.50 -0.98 1.74
C TYR A 172 -2.89 -0.20 0.56
N THR A 173 -1.58 -0.32 0.34
CA THR A 173 -0.92 0.27 -0.84
C THR A 173 -1.49 -0.32 -2.11
N GLY A 174 -1.76 0.51 -3.13
CA GLY A 174 -2.37 0.08 -4.39
C GLY A 174 -3.90 0.09 -4.44
N LEU A 175 -4.59 0.25 -3.30
CA LEU A 175 -6.06 0.31 -3.24
C LEU A 175 -6.65 1.71 -3.55
N GLY A 176 -5.84 2.63 -4.06
CA GLY A 176 -6.28 3.98 -4.46
C GLY A 176 -6.30 5.04 -3.35
N ILE A 177 -6.11 4.66 -2.08
CA ILE A 177 -6.09 5.57 -0.92
C ILE A 177 -5.01 6.66 -1.07
N GLY A 178 -3.81 6.30 -1.52
CA GLY A 178 -2.72 7.26 -1.73
C GLY A 178 -3.07 8.39 -2.71
N GLY A 179 -3.87 8.10 -3.74
CA GLY A 179 -4.37 9.12 -4.66
C GLY A 179 -5.37 10.07 -4.01
N ARG A 180 -6.21 9.58 -3.09
CA ARG A 180 -7.10 10.45 -2.31
C ARG A 180 -6.32 11.36 -1.37
N LEU A 181 -5.34 10.82 -0.65
CA LEU A 181 -4.47 11.61 0.22
C LEU A 181 -3.76 12.72 -0.55
N TYR A 182 -3.24 12.40 -1.74
CA TYR A 182 -2.54 13.37 -2.57
C TYR A 182 -3.47 14.49 -3.06
N ARG A 183 -4.67 14.15 -3.53
CA ARG A 183 -5.65 15.15 -3.96
C ARG A 183 -6.13 16.02 -2.79
N TYR A 184 -6.47 15.40 -1.66
CA TYR A 184 -6.91 16.12 -0.46
C TYR A 184 -5.85 17.10 0.03
N GLY A 185 -4.60 16.67 0.20
CA GLY A 185 -3.53 17.57 0.65
C GLY A 185 -3.23 18.70 -0.35
N ALA A 186 -3.37 18.43 -1.65
CA ALA A 186 -3.28 19.48 -2.65
C ALA A 186 -4.45 20.48 -2.55
N GLU A 187 -5.69 20.01 -2.39
CA GLU A 187 -6.88 20.85 -2.20
C GLU A 187 -6.75 21.78 -0.98
N MET A 188 -6.14 21.31 0.10
CA MET A 188 -5.85 22.11 1.30
C MET A 188 -4.77 23.20 1.09
N LEU A 189 -4.02 23.11 0.00
CA LEU A 189 -2.87 23.98 -0.33
C LEU A 189 -2.91 24.35 -1.84
N PRO A 190 -3.97 25.06 -2.29
CA PRO A 190 -4.26 25.27 -3.71
C PRO A 190 -3.20 26.12 -4.45
N GLU A 191 -2.46 26.96 -3.72
CA GLU A 191 -1.41 27.82 -4.26
C GLU A 191 -0.10 27.06 -4.58
N TYR A 192 0.05 25.84 -4.07
CA TYR A 192 1.25 25.03 -4.23
C TYR A 192 1.14 24.00 -5.34
N ARG A 193 2.29 23.77 -5.97
CA ARG A 193 2.53 22.69 -6.93
C ARG A 193 3.43 21.65 -6.28
N TRP A 194 3.35 20.40 -6.74
CA TRP A 194 3.93 19.28 -6.03
C TRP A 194 4.94 18.53 -6.88
N ARG A 195 6.18 18.51 -6.41
CA ARG A 195 7.19 17.55 -6.88
C ARG A 195 7.41 16.45 -5.86
N SER A 196 8.01 15.37 -6.30
CA SER A 196 8.56 14.38 -5.39
C SER A 196 10.08 14.40 -5.51
N THR A 197 10.77 14.38 -4.38
CA THR A 197 12.16 13.94 -4.36
C THR A 197 12.17 12.44 -4.67
N ALA A 198 13.20 11.96 -5.39
CA ALA A 198 13.32 10.59 -5.88
C ALA A 198 12.83 9.57 -4.84
N GLY A 199 11.81 8.79 -5.20
CA GLY A 199 11.21 7.80 -4.32
C GLY A 199 11.05 6.47 -5.06
N PRO A 200 10.84 5.36 -4.31
CA PRO A 200 10.82 4.00 -4.85
C PRO A 200 9.80 3.84 -5.99
N ASP A 201 10.05 2.86 -6.86
CA ASP A 201 9.27 2.61 -8.08
C ASP A 201 7.75 2.54 -7.84
N ALA A 202 7.34 2.01 -6.68
CA ALA A 202 5.95 1.86 -6.26
C ALA A 202 5.12 3.17 -6.30
N ALA A 203 5.74 4.34 -6.11
CA ALA A 203 5.04 5.64 -6.18
C ALA A 203 4.98 6.23 -7.60
N ARG A 204 5.72 5.68 -8.57
CA ARG A 204 5.80 6.19 -9.95
C ARG A 204 4.45 6.11 -10.65
N ALA A 205 3.75 4.98 -10.55
CA ALA A 205 2.45 4.79 -11.19
C ALA A 205 1.40 5.80 -10.68
N LEU A 206 1.37 6.05 -9.37
CA LEU A 206 0.51 7.06 -8.76
C LEU A 206 0.85 8.46 -9.27
N ARG A 207 2.13 8.84 -9.28
CA ARG A 207 2.59 10.16 -9.76
C ARG A 207 2.26 10.37 -11.24
N ARG A 208 2.50 9.37 -12.09
CA ARG A 208 2.12 9.39 -13.51
C ARG A 208 0.61 9.59 -13.69
N ARG A 209 -0.21 8.97 -12.83
CA ARG A 209 -1.66 9.17 -12.85
C ARG A 209 -2.05 10.60 -12.47
N LEU A 210 -1.53 11.12 -11.36
CA LEU A 210 -1.83 12.49 -10.89
C LEU A 210 -1.32 13.56 -11.87
N HIS A 211 -0.14 13.36 -12.45
CA HIS A 211 0.39 14.24 -13.51
C HIS A 211 -0.52 14.26 -14.73
N ARG A 212 -1.04 13.11 -15.19
CA ARG A 212 -2.00 13.10 -16.30
C ARG A 212 -3.30 13.83 -15.98
N GLU A 213 -3.76 13.77 -14.73
CA GLU A 213 -5.00 14.44 -14.29
C GLU A 213 -4.83 15.97 -14.20
N ALA A 214 -3.70 16.44 -13.66
CA ALA A 214 -3.39 17.87 -13.55
C ALA A 214 -1.89 18.12 -13.79
N PRO A 215 -1.46 18.22 -15.07
CA PRO A 215 -0.04 18.24 -15.42
C PRO A 215 0.71 19.47 -14.92
N TRP A 216 0.03 20.61 -14.79
CA TRP A 216 0.58 21.80 -14.17
C TRP A 216 0.76 21.62 -12.65
N ARG A 217 -0.09 20.83 -11.98
CA ARG A 217 -0.09 20.75 -10.52
C ARG A 217 0.90 19.72 -9.96
N TRP A 218 1.02 18.59 -10.64
CA TRP A 218 1.87 17.48 -10.23
C TRP A 218 3.04 17.35 -11.16
N HIS A 219 4.24 17.18 -10.64
CA HIS A 219 5.44 16.93 -11.43
C HIS A 219 5.59 15.44 -11.74
N SER A 220 6.12 15.12 -12.92
CA SER A 220 6.54 13.77 -13.30
C SER A 220 7.87 13.81 -14.04
N ALA A 221 8.88 13.14 -13.48
CA ALA A 221 10.19 12.97 -14.14
C ALA A 221 10.12 12.13 -15.43
N GLU A 222 9.07 11.34 -15.60
CA GLU A 222 8.87 10.45 -16.75
C GLU A 222 8.04 11.10 -17.87
N CYS A 223 7.76 12.41 -17.78
CA CYS A 223 6.99 13.11 -18.79
C CYS A 223 7.89 14.04 -19.61
N SER A 224 7.67 14.11 -20.92
CA SER A 224 8.37 15.01 -21.85
C SER A 224 8.28 16.48 -21.44
N CYS A 225 7.23 16.89 -20.73
CA CYS A 225 7.08 18.25 -20.23
C CYS A 225 8.00 18.60 -19.04
N HIS A 226 8.71 17.62 -18.46
CA HIS A 226 9.55 17.80 -17.27
C HIS A 226 10.45 19.04 -17.33
N PRO A 227 11.18 19.34 -18.44
CA PRO A 227 12.09 20.49 -18.49
C PRO A 227 11.38 21.84 -18.40
N VAL A 228 10.13 21.91 -18.86
CA VAL A 228 9.32 23.15 -18.88
C VAL A 228 8.21 23.13 -17.82
N TRP A 229 8.18 22.10 -16.96
CA TRP A 229 7.07 21.89 -16.04
C TRP A 229 6.80 23.11 -15.17
N THR A 230 7.84 23.76 -14.65
CA THR A 230 7.69 24.96 -13.81
C THR A 230 7.01 26.14 -14.51
N GLU A 231 6.99 26.16 -15.84
CA GLU A 231 6.32 27.19 -16.65
C GLU A 231 4.87 26.83 -17.00
N LEU A 232 4.46 25.58 -16.74
CA LEU A 232 3.08 25.15 -16.99
C LEU A 232 2.10 25.84 -16.05
N THR A 233 1.00 26.25 -16.66
CA THR A 233 -0.20 26.75 -16.01
C THR A 233 -1.35 25.80 -16.32
N GLU A 234 -2.47 25.98 -15.65
CA GLU A 234 -3.70 25.25 -15.97
C GLU A 234 -4.10 25.38 -17.44
N LEU A 235 -3.90 26.57 -18.04
CA LEU A 235 -4.24 26.85 -19.43
C LEU A 235 -3.22 26.24 -20.42
N THR A 236 -1.93 26.32 -20.11
CA THR A 236 -0.87 25.88 -21.03
C THR A 236 -0.57 24.39 -20.94
N ALA A 237 -1.01 23.72 -19.87
CA ALA A 237 -0.84 22.27 -19.72
C ALA A 237 -1.54 21.49 -20.84
N ALA A 238 -2.75 21.89 -21.24
CA ALA A 238 -3.52 21.17 -22.26
C ALA A 238 -2.85 21.19 -23.65
N SER A 239 -2.11 22.25 -23.97
CA SER A 239 -1.40 22.41 -25.25
C SER A 239 0.05 21.94 -25.20
N THR A 240 0.57 21.53 -24.05
CA THR A 240 1.94 21.04 -23.90
C THR A 240 1.99 19.54 -24.19
N PRO A 241 2.97 19.03 -24.95
CA PRO A 241 3.15 17.59 -25.14
C PRO A 241 3.45 16.85 -23.83
N HIS A 242 2.68 15.80 -23.54
CA HIS A 242 2.81 14.94 -22.36
C HIS A 242 3.06 13.47 -22.73
N GLU A 243 4.17 13.21 -23.40
CA GLU A 243 4.60 11.86 -23.74
C GLU A 243 5.40 11.24 -22.60
N LEU A 244 5.28 9.92 -22.42
CA LEU A 244 6.15 9.21 -21.50
C LEU A 244 7.55 9.14 -22.10
N THR A 245 8.53 9.74 -21.42
CA THR A 245 9.94 9.54 -21.81
C THR A 245 10.30 8.10 -21.54
N ALA A 246 10.90 7.41 -22.50
CA ALA A 246 11.55 6.13 -22.24
C ALA A 246 12.50 6.36 -21.05
N GLY A 247 12.23 5.68 -19.93
CA GLY A 247 13.13 5.73 -18.78
C GLY A 247 14.52 5.26 -19.21
N PRO A 248 15.58 5.60 -18.46
CA PRO A 248 16.87 4.94 -18.70
C PRO A 248 16.61 3.43 -18.67
N SER A 249 16.95 2.75 -19.77
CA SER A 249 17.07 1.30 -19.78
C SER A 249 18.06 0.95 -18.69
N ILE A 250 17.56 0.46 -17.55
CA ILE A 250 18.42 -0.20 -16.59
C ILE A 250 18.89 -1.45 -17.32
N GLY A 251 20.15 -1.43 -17.76
CA GLY A 251 20.80 -2.57 -18.39
C GLY A 251 20.61 -3.80 -17.51
N GLY A 252 20.19 -4.90 -18.15
CA GLY A 252 20.05 -6.20 -17.49
C GLY A 252 21.37 -6.83 -17.10
#